data_AF-A0A3A1TZM2-F1
#
_entry.id   AF-A0A3A1TZM2-F1
#
_cell.length_a   1.000
_cell.length_b   1.000
_cell.length_c   1.000
_cell.angle_alpha   90.00
_cell.angle_beta   90.00
_cell.angle_gamma   90.00
#
_symmetry.space_group_name_H-M   'P 1'
#
loop_
_entity.id
_entity.type
_entity.pdbx_description
1 polymer ?
#
loop_
_entity_poly.entity_id
_entity_poly.type
_entity_poly.pdbx_seq_one_letter_code
_entity_poly.pdbx_strand_id
1 'polypeptide(L)'
;MGLEAVRAAFNQSYRLGEKHAARVLLLHMAFTVTDRTQGDRPAMTYFAGWQTAAGGLGYVLDELDDEERAKAAQAAVKRALRALEAAGLITRMRRSSPGKTAEWKLTLDPIDTNSRQRPRSERGGRRPSGTRDEDRPNSDEDRPVHGTVTVLNSGRSPSPLSEGPELPAMTTTHLDAHARKSSRVLLGGGS
;
A
#
# COMPACT_ATOMS: atom_id res chain seq x y z
N MET A 1 14.33 3.16 -10.14
CA MET A 1 13.35 3.12 -9.04
C MET A 1 12.57 4.43 -9.04
N GLY A 2 11.30 4.39 -8.71
CA GLY A 2 10.38 5.53 -8.81
C GLY A 2 10.21 6.24 -7.47
N LEU A 3 10.95 7.31 -7.25
CA LEU A 3 10.87 8.07 -6.00
C LEU A 3 9.53 8.81 -5.88
N GLU A 4 9.06 9.39 -6.99
CA GLU A 4 7.77 10.08 -7.04
C GLU A 4 6.62 9.08 -6.87
N ALA A 5 6.73 7.89 -7.47
CA ALA A 5 5.79 6.80 -7.26
C ALA A 5 5.68 6.42 -5.78
N VAL A 6 6.80 6.20 -5.09
CA VAL A 6 6.81 5.83 -3.65
C VAL A 6 6.16 6.92 -2.81
N ARG A 7 6.50 8.18 -3.08
CA ARG A 7 5.96 9.32 -2.36
C ARG A 7 4.43 9.42 -2.54
N ALA A 8 3.96 9.32 -3.78
CA ALA A 8 2.53 9.34 -4.11
C ALA A 8 1.79 8.14 -3.50
N ALA A 9 2.39 6.94 -3.55
CA ALA A 9 1.86 5.73 -2.93
C ALA A 9 1.73 5.89 -1.42
N PHE A 10 2.72 6.46 -0.75
CA PHE A 10 2.67 6.71 0.68
C PHE A 10 1.49 7.62 1.05
N ASN A 11 1.32 8.74 0.35
CA ASN A 11 0.21 9.66 0.60
C ASN A 11 -1.16 9.07 0.25
N GLN A 12 -1.25 8.19 -0.74
CA GLN A 12 -2.53 7.56 -1.10
C GLN A 12 -2.82 6.30 -0.31
N SER A 13 -1.83 5.73 0.38
CA SER A 13 -1.99 4.53 1.22
C SER A 13 -2.99 4.74 2.36
N TYR A 14 -3.25 5.98 2.78
CA TYR A 14 -4.28 6.31 3.74
C TYR A 14 -5.68 5.92 3.26
N ARG A 15 -5.95 5.98 1.94
CA ARG A 15 -7.22 5.53 1.31
C ARG A 15 -7.48 4.04 1.53
N LEU A 16 -6.45 3.27 1.88
CA LEU A 16 -6.54 1.84 2.11
C LEU A 16 -6.93 1.46 3.53
N GLY A 17 -7.09 2.40 4.48
CA GLY A 17 -7.58 2.23 5.87
C GLY A 17 -7.44 0.83 6.50
N GLU A 18 -6.67 0.57 7.55
CA GLU A 18 -6.48 -0.80 8.13
C GLU A 18 -5.96 -1.94 7.21
N LYS A 19 -6.05 -1.87 5.88
CA LYS A 19 -5.58 -2.93 4.97
C LYS A 19 -4.06 -2.90 4.83
N HIS A 20 -3.36 -3.32 5.89
CA HIS A 20 -1.91 -3.27 6.01
C HIS A 20 -1.19 -3.95 4.83
N ALA A 21 -1.59 -5.18 4.47
CA ALA A 21 -1.00 -5.90 3.35
C ALA A 21 -1.13 -5.14 2.01
N ALA A 22 -2.27 -4.50 1.76
CA ALA A 22 -2.45 -3.69 0.55
C ALA A 22 -1.49 -2.50 0.52
N ARG A 23 -1.31 -1.80 1.66
CA ARG A 23 -0.38 -0.67 1.77
C ARG A 23 1.05 -1.10 1.52
N VAL A 24 1.49 -2.19 2.17
CA VAL A 24 2.85 -2.73 2.02
C VAL A 24 3.10 -3.13 0.57
N LEU A 25 2.14 -3.84 -0.05
CA LEU A 25 2.25 -4.22 -1.47
C LEU A 25 2.31 -2.99 -2.38
N LEU A 26 1.50 -1.96 -2.14
CA LEU A 26 1.53 -0.74 -2.94
C LEU A 26 2.89 -0.04 -2.86
N LEU A 27 3.47 0.07 -1.66
CA LEU A 27 4.79 0.67 -1.48
C LEU A 27 5.88 -0.16 -2.17
N HIS A 28 5.81 -1.49 -2.08
CA HIS A 28 6.72 -2.37 -2.79
C HIS A 28 6.62 -2.20 -4.32
N MET A 29 5.39 -2.16 -4.87
CA MET A 29 5.17 -1.89 -6.29
C MET A 29 5.71 -0.51 -6.68
N ALA A 30 5.43 0.52 -5.88
CA ALA A 30 5.88 1.88 -6.15
C ALA A 30 7.41 2.00 -6.15
N PHE A 31 8.09 1.28 -5.26
CA PHE A 31 9.55 1.27 -5.17
C PHE A 31 10.21 0.61 -6.41
N THR A 32 9.54 -0.39 -6.99
CA THR A 32 10.07 -1.19 -8.09
C THR A 32 9.80 -0.60 -9.48
N VAL A 33 8.76 0.22 -9.63
CA VAL A 33 8.48 0.90 -10.91
C VAL A 33 9.49 2.02 -11.21
N THR A 34 9.43 2.57 -12.43
CA THR A 34 10.15 3.78 -12.82
C THR A 34 9.19 4.96 -12.99
N ASP A 35 9.59 6.15 -12.54
CA ASP A 35 8.76 7.37 -12.68
C ASP A 35 8.67 7.84 -14.16
N ARG A 36 9.63 7.42 -14.98
CA ARG A 36 9.72 7.78 -16.41
C ARG A 36 9.79 6.52 -17.26
N THR A 37 9.31 6.62 -18.50
CA THR A 37 9.46 5.58 -19.50
C THR A 37 10.94 5.37 -19.78
N GLN A 38 11.40 4.12 -19.78
CA GLN A 38 12.79 3.75 -20.04
C GLN A 38 12.83 2.73 -21.18
N GLY A 39 13.16 3.19 -22.39
CA GLY A 39 13.05 2.36 -23.59
C GLY A 39 11.62 1.85 -23.77
N ASP A 40 11.47 0.53 -23.89
CA ASP A 40 10.17 -0.14 -24.03
C ASP A 40 9.42 -0.33 -22.71
N ARG A 41 10.01 0.04 -21.57
CA ARG A 41 9.34 -0.10 -20.26
C ARG A 41 8.49 1.14 -19.98
N PRO A 42 7.15 1.01 -19.95
CA PRO A 42 6.26 2.13 -19.61
C PRO A 42 6.48 2.58 -18.17
N ALA A 43 6.42 3.90 -17.95
CA ALA A 43 6.42 4.47 -16.61
C ALA A 43 5.30 3.88 -15.75
N MET A 44 5.49 3.86 -14.43
CA MET A 44 4.47 3.46 -13.45
C MET A 44 3.90 2.06 -13.66
N THR A 45 4.61 1.18 -14.36
CA THR A 45 4.12 -0.19 -14.64
C THR A 45 4.96 -1.21 -13.89
N TYR A 46 4.27 -1.97 -13.04
CA TYR A 46 4.83 -3.04 -12.25
C TYR A 46 4.72 -4.37 -13.01
N PHE A 47 5.87 -5.02 -13.19
CA PHE A 47 6.02 -6.30 -13.87
C PHE A 47 6.56 -7.32 -12.87
N ALA A 48 5.71 -8.21 -12.36
CA ALA A 48 6.19 -9.24 -11.46
C ALA A 48 5.33 -10.50 -11.42
N GLY A 49 5.96 -11.60 -11.01
CA GLY A 49 5.27 -12.82 -10.62
C GLY A 49 4.62 -12.70 -9.24
N TRP A 50 3.76 -13.66 -8.90
CA TRP A 50 3.10 -13.70 -7.59
C TRP A 50 4.11 -13.88 -6.45
N GLN A 51 5.21 -14.61 -6.68
CA GLN A 51 6.28 -14.82 -5.69
C GLN A 51 6.96 -13.50 -5.32
N THR A 52 7.32 -12.67 -6.29
CA THR A 52 7.90 -11.33 -6.03
C THR A 52 6.95 -10.46 -5.22
N ALA A 53 5.65 -10.48 -5.56
CA ALA A 53 4.64 -9.75 -4.79
C ALA A 53 4.49 -10.30 -3.36
N ALA A 54 4.62 -11.62 -3.17
CA ALA A 54 4.63 -12.25 -1.85
C ALA A 54 5.87 -11.84 -1.04
N GLY A 55 7.05 -11.78 -1.67
CA GLY A 55 8.26 -11.24 -1.05
C GLY A 55 8.09 -9.79 -0.61
N GLY A 56 7.40 -8.97 -1.42
CA GLY A 56 7.01 -7.60 -1.03
C GLY A 56 6.11 -7.53 0.20
N LEU A 57 5.33 -8.58 0.49
CA LEU A 57 4.53 -8.71 1.71
C LEU A 57 5.28 -9.32 2.90
N GLY A 58 6.56 -9.67 2.73
CA GLY A 58 7.39 -10.27 3.78
C GLY A 58 7.38 -11.79 3.84
N TYR A 59 6.79 -12.48 2.85
CA TYR A 59 6.93 -13.94 2.75
C TYR A 59 8.34 -14.29 2.26
N VAL A 60 9.00 -15.21 2.97
CA VAL A 60 10.33 -15.71 2.58
C VAL A 60 10.18 -16.65 1.39
N LEU A 61 10.88 -16.36 0.29
CA LEU A 61 10.71 -17.11 -0.96
C LEU A 61 11.09 -18.59 -0.82
N ASP A 62 12.14 -18.89 -0.07
CA ASP A 62 12.63 -20.25 0.17
C ASP A 62 11.65 -21.09 1.00
N GLU A 63 10.73 -20.44 1.74
CA GLU A 63 9.68 -21.11 2.50
C GLU A 63 8.41 -21.37 1.67
N LEU A 64 8.35 -20.88 0.43
CA LEU A 64 7.21 -21.10 -0.47
C LEU A 64 7.28 -22.46 -1.19
N ASP A 65 8.29 -23.28 -0.91
CA ASP A 65 8.32 -24.69 -1.33
C ASP A 65 7.31 -25.54 -0.54
N ASP A 66 6.89 -25.07 0.64
CA ASP A 66 5.77 -25.62 1.39
C ASP A 66 4.43 -25.22 0.76
N GLU A 67 3.61 -26.20 0.39
CA GLU A 67 2.36 -25.97 -0.35
C GLU A 67 1.35 -25.13 0.43
N GLU A 68 1.27 -25.31 1.76
CA GLU A 68 0.34 -24.56 2.60
C GLU A 68 0.77 -23.10 2.72
N ARG A 69 2.06 -22.85 2.94
CA ARG A 69 2.63 -21.50 2.97
C ARG A 69 2.48 -20.80 1.63
N ALA A 70 2.72 -21.51 0.53
CA ALA A 70 2.52 -21.00 -0.82
C ALA A 70 1.06 -20.57 -1.06
N LYS A 71 0.08 -21.41 -0.67
CA LYS A 71 -1.35 -21.09 -0.79
C LYS A 71 -1.71 -19.87 0.06
N ALA A 72 -1.22 -19.78 1.29
CA ALA A 72 -1.47 -18.64 2.18
C ALA A 72 -0.90 -17.34 1.60
N ALA A 73 0.34 -17.37 1.11
CA ALA A 73 0.99 -16.24 0.46
C ALA A 73 0.23 -15.78 -0.80
N GLN A 74 -0.15 -16.72 -1.67
CA GLN A 74 -0.97 -16.41 -2.85
C GLN A 74 -2.31 -15.78 -2.49
N ALA A 75 -2.98 -16.30 -1.46
CA ALA A 75 -4.24 -15.74 -0.98
C ALA A 75 -4.06 -14.31 -0.44
N ALA A 76 -2.99 -14.06 0.32
CA ALA A 76 -2.66 -12.73 0.83
C ALA A 76 -2.39 -11.73 -0.30
N VAL A 77 -1.55 -12.09 -1.27
CA VAL A 77 -1.27 -11.28 -2.47
C VAL A 77 -2.56 -10.99 -3.23
N LYS A 78 -3.40 -12.00 -3.47
CA LYS A 78 -4.68 -11.83 -4.19
C LYS A 78 -5.63 -10.88 -3.46
N ARG A 79 -5.72 -10.98 -2.13
CA ARG A 79 -6.56 -10.07 -1.31
C ARG A 79 -6.02 -8.64 -1.35
N ALA A 80 -4.70 -8.47 -1.22
CA ALA A 80 -4.04 -7.16 -1.30
C ALA A 80 -4.25 -6.51 -2.68
N LEU A 81 -4.01 -7.23 -3.77
CA LEU A 81 -4.24 -6.73 -5.13
C LEU A 81 -5.70 -6.31 -5.36
N ARG A 82 -6.67 -7.13 -4.94
CA ARG A 82 -8.09 -6.77 -5.02
C ARG A 82 -8.42 -5.50 -4.25
N ALA A 83 -7.84 -5.32 -3.07
CA ALA A 83 -8.03 -4.11 -2.28
C ALA A 83 -7.46 -2.86 -2.97
N LEU A 84 -6.30 -2.99 -3.64
CA LEU A 84 -5.68 -1.91 -4.40
C LEU A 84 -6.49 -1.56 -5.66
N GLU A 85 -6.97 -2.57 -6.39
CA GLU A 85 -7.87 -2.38 -7.54
C GLU A 85 -9.17 -1.70 -7.11
N ALA A 86 -9.80 -2.16 -6.02
CA ALA A 86 -11.03 -1.57 -5.49
C ALA A 86 -10.84 -0.13 -5.02
N ALA A 87 -9.63 0.23 -4.55
CA ALA A 87 -9.29 1.60 -4.18
C ALA A 87 -8.92 2.49 -5.37
N GLY A 88 -8.83 1.93 -6.58
CA GLY A 88 -8.43 2.63 -7.80
C GLY A 88 -6.95 3.00 -7.87
N LEU A 89 -6.11 2.42 -7.01
CA LEU A 89 -4.68 2.75 -6.93
C LEU A 89 -3.83 1.99 -7.94
N ILE A 90 -4.36 0.88 -8.45
CA ILE A 90 -3.74 0.10 -9.53
C ILE A 90 -4.79 -0.30 -10.57
N THR A 91 -4.34 -0.52 -11.79
CA THR A 91 -5.15 -1.10 -12.88
C THR A 91 -4.40 -2.27 -13.49
N ARG A 92 -5.05 -3.42 -13.58
CA ARG A 92 -4.46 -4.60 -14.20
C ARG A 92 -4.44 -4.44 -15.72
N MET A 93 -3.24 -4.42 -16.29
CA MET A 93 -3.03 -4.35 -17.74
C MET A 93 -3.05 -5.73 -18.38
N ARG A 94 -2.39 -6.70 -17.73
CA ARG A 94 -2.28 -8.08 -18.25
C ARG A 94 -2.53 -9.11 -17.16
N ARG A 95 -3.24 -10.18 -17.53
CA ARG A 95 -3.37 -11.37 -16.67
C ARG A 95 -2.12 -12.24 -16.76
N SER A 96 -1.78 -12.89 -15.66
CA SER A 96 -0.70 -13.89 -15.65
C SER A 96 -1.17 -15.13 -16.39
N SER A 97 -0.28 -15.71 -17.20
CA SER A 97 -0.46 -17.01 -17.85
C SER A 97 0.86 -17.79 -17.76
N PRO A 98 0.89 -19.10 -18.05
CA PRO A 98 2.15 -19.82 -18.16
C PRO A 98 3.13 -19.06 -19.09
N GLY A 99 4.34 -18.81 -18.60
CA GLY A 99 5.37 -18.04 -19.31
C GLY A 99 5.16 -16.52 -19.39
N LYS A 100 4.08 -15.95 -18.82
CA LYS A 100 3.82 -14.51 -18.83
C LYS A 100 3.50 -13.97 -17.44
N THR A 101 4.30 -12.99 -17.01
CA THR A 101 4.03 -12.24 -15.80
C THR A 101 2.80 -11.35 -15.96
N ALA A 102 2.09 -11.13 -14.86
CA ALA A 102 1.02 -10.14 -14.83
C ALA A 102 1.62 -8.73 -14.78
N GLU A 103 0.84 -7.78 -15.28
CA GLU A 103 1.25 -6.38 -15.42
C GLU A 103 0.19 -5.49 -14.79
N TRP A 104 0.65 -4.54 -13.99
CA TRP A 104 -0.21 -3.59 -13.30
C TRP A 104 0.33 -2.18 -13.50
N LYS A 105 -0.55 -1.27 -13.90
CA LYS A 105 -0.28 0.17 -13.91
C LYS A 105 -0.64 0.75 -12.55
N LEU A 106 0.24 1.57 -11.99
CA LEU A 106 -0.02 2.35 -10.79
C LEU A 106 -0.73 3.65 -11.20
N THR A 107 -1.89 3.89 -10.60
CA THR A 107 -2.70 5.09 -10.82
C THR A 107 -2.56 5.96 -9.58
N LEU A 108 -1.44 6.67 -9.50
CA LEU A 108 -1.10 7.50 -8.35
C LEU A 108 -1.15 8.97 -8.76
N ASP A 109 -2.00 9.73 -8.08
CA ASP A 109 -2.00 11.19 -8.14
C ASP A 109 -0.63 11.77 -7.74
N PRO A 110 0.01 12.58 -8.62
CA PRO A 110 1.25 13.26 -8.27
C PRO A 110 1.00 14.24 -7.13
N ILE A 111 1.94 14.30 -6.19
CA ILE A 111 1.85 15.22 -5.06
C ILE A 111 2.35 16.58 -5.52
N ASP A 112 1.43 17.51 -5.74
CA ASP A 112 1.81 18.88 -6.06
C ASP A 112 2.40 19.57 -4.82
N THR A 113 3.72 19.63 -4.74
CA THR A 113 4.42 20.30 -3.65
C THR A 113 4.29 21.82 -3.68
N ASN A 114 3.88 22.40 -4.81
CA ASN A 114 3.75 23.85 -4.94
C ASN A 114 2.49 24.41 -4.26
N SER A 115 1.52 23.57 -3.92
CA SER A 115 0.30 23.97 -3.22
C SER A 115 0.53 24.51 -1.79
N ARG A 116 1.77 24.43 -1.26
CA ARG A 116 2.19 25.07 0.01
C ARG A 116 2.86 26.43 -0.14
N GLN A 117 3.03 26.97 -1.35
CA GLN A 117 3.34 28.39 -1.50
C GLN A 117 2.10 29.20 -1.12
N ARG A 118 1.97 29.46 0.19
CA ARG A 118 1.07 30.50 0.70
C ARG A 118 1.24 31.75 -0.16
N PRO A 119 0.16 32.48 -0.49
CA PRO A 119 0.30 33.81 -1.06
C PRO A 119 1.19 34.62 -0.11
N ARG A 120 2.42 34.87 -0.55
CA ARG A 120 3.42 35.64 0.17
C ARG A 120 2.93 37.07 0.17
N SER A 121 2.05 37.38 1.11
CA SER A 121 1.86 38.72 1.69
C SER A 121 2.14 39.88 0.72
N GLU A 122 1.41 39.97 -0.38
CA GLU A 122 1.18 41.24 -1.08
C GLU A 122 0.06 41.97 -0.35
N ARG A 123 0.34 42.44 0.87
CA ARG A 123 -0.49 43.44 1.57
C ARG A 123 0.32 44.20 2.60
N GLY A 124 1.51 44.63 2.17
CA GLY A 124 2.33 45.62 2.87
C GLY A 124 2.63 46.78 1.91
N GLY A 125 1.59 47.47 1.43
CA GLY A 125 1.77 48.54 0.46
C GLY A 125 0.57 49.45 0.33
N ARG A 126 0.69 50.62 0.97
CA ARG A 126 -0.09 51.87 0.78
C ARG A 126 -1.44 51.97 1.49
N ARG A 127 -1.38 52.64 2.65
CA ARG A 127 -2.44 53.52 3.16
C ARG A 127 -2.79 54.59 2.11
N PRO A 128 -4.07 54.84 1.83
CA PRO A 128 -4.56 56.17 1.47
C PRO A 128 -5.16 56.83 2.72
N SER A 129 -4.59 57.97 3.08
CA SER A 129 -5.14 58.94 4.02
C SER A 129 -6.26 59.76 3.36
N GLY A 130 -7.41 59.87 4.02
CA GLY A 130 -8.51 60.81 3.70
C GLY A 130 -9.86 60.26 4.15
N THR A 131 -10.40 60.67 5.32
CA THR A 131 -11.47 61.70 5.47
C THR A 131 -12.72 61.37 4.66
N ARG A 132 -13.97 61.31 5.14
CA ARG A 132 -14.65 61.78 6.36
C ARG A 132 -16.10 61.26 6.27
N ASP A 133 -16.81 61.23 7.40
CA ASP A 133 -18.28 61.35 7.58
C ASP A 133 -19.24 60.61 6.63
N GLU A 134 -20.04 59.67 7.16
CA GLU A 134 -21.42 59.95 7.57
C GLU A 134 -22.13 58.71 8.11
N ASP A 135 -22.99 59.01 9.08
CA ASP A 135 -24.02 58.22 9.76
C ASP A 135 -24.61 57.01 9.04
N ARG A 136 -24.83 55.91 9.80
CA ARG A 136 -26.17 55.34 9.97
C ARG A 136 -26.26 54.29 11.09
N PRO A 137 -27.48 54.11 11.67
CA PRO A 137 -27.68 53.72 13.06
C PRO A 137 -27.83 52.20 13.29
N ASN A 138 -27.67 51.87 14.57
CA ASN A 138 -28.08 50.64 15.24
C ASN A 138 -29.40 50.07 14.70
N SER A 139 -29.39 48.78 14.42
CA SER A 139 -30.58 47.96 14.50
C SER A 139 -30.18 46.67 15.23
N ASP A 140 -30.67 46.60 16.46
CA ASP A 140 -30.80 45.40 17.26
C ASP A 140 -31.55 44.31 16.48
N GLU A 141 -30.94 43.14 16.30
CA GLU A 141 -31.67 41.87 16.17
C GLU A 141 -30.90 40.75 16.88
N ASP A 142 -31.21 40.64 18.17
CA ASP A 142 -31.76 39.46 18.82
C ASP A 142 -31.47 38.04 18.24
N ARG A 143 -30.76 37.23 19.07
CA ARG A 143 -30.91 35.77 19.33
C ARG A 143 -30.17 34.75 18.45
N PRO A 144 -30.02 33.47 18.90
CA PRO A 144 -29.58 33.00 20.22
C PRO A 144 -28.51 31.87 20.18
N VAL A 145 -27.62 31.89 21.17
CA VAL A 145 -27.29 30.85 22.18
C VAL A 145 -27.29 29.34 21.81
N HIS A 146 -26.10 28.74 21.95
CA HIS A 146 -25.73 27.36 22.32
C HIS A 146 -26.39 26.13 21.65
N GLY A 147 -25.60 25.43 20.83
CA GLY A 147 -25.72 23.99 20.59
C GLY A 147 -24.46 23.26 21.04
N THR A 148 -24.45 22.80 22.29
CA THR A 148 -23.43 21.88 22.82
C THR A 148 -23.66 20.49 22.24
N VAL A 149 -22.73 19.99 21.44
CA VAL A 149 -22.76 18.61 20.95
C VAL A 149 -22.09 17.70 21.99
N THR A 150 -22.90 17.07 22.83
CA THR A 150 -22.48 15.96 23.70
C THR A 150 -22.40 14.69 22.86
N VAL A 151 -21.19 14.24 22.50
CA VAL A 151 -20.99 12.90 21.94
C VAL A 151 -20.95 11.91 23.10
N LEU A 152 -22.04 11.15 23.23
CA LEU A 152 -22.14 9.98 24.11
C LEU A 152 -21.16 8.90 23.62
N ASN A 153 -20.07 8.75 24.36
CA ASN A 153 -19.14 7.64 24.25
C ASN A 153 -19.76 6.40 24.93
N SER A 154 -20.55 5.64 24.17
CA SER A 154 -21.12 4.38 24.64
C SER A 154 -20.05 3.30 24.63
N GLY A 155 -19.71 2.85 25.84
CA GLY A 155 -18.70 1.86 26.13
C GLY A 155 -18.87 0.58 25.32
N ARG A 156 -17.77 0.16 24.70
CA ARG A 156 -17.60 -1.19 24.20
C ARG A 156 -16.88 -1.97 25.28
N SER A 157 -17.64 -2.80 26.01
CA SER A 157 -17.12 -3.78 26.95
C SER A 157 -16.06 -4.66 26.28
N PRO A 158 -14.91 -4.93 26.94
CA PRO A 158 -14.00 -5.97 26.49
C PRO A 158 -14.64 -7.33 26.76
N SER A 159 -14.82 -8.13 25.70
CA SER A 159 -15.16 -9.54 25.85
C SER A 159 -13.99 -10.29 26.50
N PRO A 160 -14.29 -11.23 27.42
CA PRO A 160 -13.28 -12.00 28.14
C PRO A 160 -12.51 -12.94 27.20
N LEU A 161 -11.23 -13.11 27.56
CA LEU A 161 -10.29 -14.08 27.02
C LEU A 161 -10.91 -15.48 27.06
N SER A 162 -11.19 -16.05 25.89
CA SER A 162 -11.43 -17.49 25.77
C SER A 162 -10.10 -18.22 25.90
N GLU A 163 -9.97 -18.91 27.01
CA GLU A 163 -8.99 -19.95 27.30
C GLU A 163 -9.06 -21.10 26.29
N GLY A 164 -7.89 -21.64 25.95
CA GLY A 164 -7.69 -23.04 25.56
C GLY A 164 -8.19 -23.47 24.17
N PRO A 165 -7.31 -24.08 23.38
CA PRO A 165 -7.29 -25.54 23.51
C PRO A 165 -5.91 -26.10 23.83
N GLU A 166 -5.95 -27.14 24.66
CA GLU A 166 -4.86 -28.04 25.00
C GLU A 166 -4.05 -28.47 23.77
N LEU A 167 -2.74 -28.29 23.84
CA LEU A 167 -1.81 -28.91 22.91
C LEU A 167 -1.64 -30.38 23.31
N PRO A 168 -2.00 -31.36 22.46
CA PRO A 168 -1.55 -32.73 22.67
C PRO A 168 -0.04 -32.83 22.49
N ALA A 169 0.54 -33.63 23.37
CA ALA A 169 1.96 -33.87 23.52
C ALA A 169 2.64 -34.40 22.24
N MET A 170 3.85 -33.88 22.04
CA MET A 170 5.07 -34.56 21.59
C MET A 170 4.90 -35.92 20.89
N THR A 171 5.24 -35.93 19.60
CA THR A 171 5.86 -37.12 18.98
C THR A 171 7.08 -36.65 18.19
N THR A 172 8.24 -36.78 18.82
CA THR A 172 9.55 -36.76 18.17
C THR A 172 9.67 -37.97 17.27
N THR A 173 9.67 -37.77 15.95
CA THR A 173 10.01 -38.83 15.00
C THR A 173 11.19 -38.40 14.15
N HIS A 174 12.35 -38.90 14.59
CA HIS A 174 13.50 -39.38 13.82
C HIS A 174 13.86 -38.71 12.49
N LEU A 175 14.98 -37.99 12.57
CA LEU A 175 15.92 -37.70 11.49
C LEU A 175 16.40 -39.04 10.88
N ASP A 176 16.21 -39.23 9.58
CA ASP A 176 16.88 -40.31 8.85
C ASP A 176 17.63 -39.74 7.64
N ALA A 177 18.96 -39.85 7.73
CA ALA A 177 19.91 -39.35 6.77
C ALA A 177 20.18 -40.42 5.72
N HIS A 178 19.69 -40.24 4.50
CA HIS A 178 20.16 -41.02 3.36
C HIS A 178 20.91 -40.15 2.36
N ALA A 179 22.22 -40.11 2.58
CA ALA A 179 23.21 -39.88 1.54
C ALA A 179 23.06 -40.94 0.44
N ARG A 180 22.84 -40.51 -0.81
CA ARG A 180 23.18 -41.31 -1.99
C ARG A 180 24.01 -40.49 -2.96
N LYS A 181 25.31 -40.80 -2.94
CA LYS A 181 26.23 -40.69 -4.06
C LYS A 181 25.59 -41.28 -5.31
N SER A 182 25.64 -40.55 -6.42
CA SER A 182 25.76 -41.15 -7.75
C SER A 182 26.62 -40.24 -8.62
N SER A 183 27.91 -40.57 -8.66
CA SER A 183 28.79 -40.26 -9.77
C SER A 183 28.24 -40.88 -11.05
N ARG A 184 28.23 -40.13 -12.15
CA ARG A 184 28.42 -40.73 -13.47
C ARG A 184 29.25 -39.80 -14.36
N VAL A 185 30.45 -40.30 -14.61
CA VAL A 185 31.44 -39.86 -15.60
C VAL A 185 31.08 -40.52 -16.95
N LEU A 186 31.67 -39.99 -18.03
CA LEU A 186 31.86 -40.52 -19.41
C LEU A 186 30.88 -39.90 -20.44
N LEU A 187 31.33 -38.98 -21.30
CA LEU A 187 32.21 -39.10 -22.49
C LEU A 187 31.43 -39.41 -23.79
N GLY A 188 31.78 -38.68 -24.85
CA GLY A 188 31.38 -38.90 -26.25
C GLY A 188 30.63 -37.68 -26.81
N GLY A 189 31.15 -36.85 -27.71
CA GLY A 189 32.13 -37.11 -28.76
C GLY A 189 31.39 -37.54 -30.03
N GLY A 190 31.22 -36.63 -30.98
CA GLY A 190 30.61 -36.90 -32.28
C GLY A 190 30.57 -35.63 -33.12
N SER A 191 31.48 -35.58 -34.08
CA SER A 191 31.75 -34.51 -35.06
C SER A 191 30.58 -34.17 -35.98
#